data_AF-A0A8H9VSJ4-F1
#
_entry.id   AF-A0A8H9VSJ4-F1
#
_cell.length_a   1.000
_cell.length_b   1.000
_cell.length_c   1.000
_cell.angle_alpha   90.00
_cell.angle_beta   90.00
_cell.angle_gamma   90.00
#
_symmetry.space_group_name_H-M   'P 1'
#
loop_
_entity.id
_entity.type
_entity.pdbx_description
1 polymer ?
#
loop_
_entity_poly.entity_id
_entity_poly.type
_entity_poly.pdbx_seq_one_letter_code
_entity_poly.pdbx_strand_id
1 'polypeptide(L)'
;KGIDQAILHIRKRGLTPEVDKAKIKEIVEEFKDTRAGKPAKAKPWEKKIQTRQQEVRKGWLSAAQELNQSSEPGDKKLAADVVNFVNTMPPMATERHEMAKAVSQKLASQQPGKKQNSTGRDRDNDQEER
;
A
#
# COMPACT_ATOMS: atom_id res chain seq x y z
N LYS A 1 -2.06 -17.51 -17.04
CA LYS A 1 -1.80 -16.41 -17.99
C LYS A 1 -0.49 -15.75 -17.59
N GLY A 2 0.53 -15.79 -18.44
CA GLY A 2 1.82 -15.13 -18.20
C GLY A 2 1.75 -13.62 -18.46
N ILE A 3 2.70 -12.87 -17.92
CA ILE A 3 2.87 -11.44 -18.21
C ILE A 3 3.37 -11.31 -19.65
N ASP A 4 2.75 -10.44 -20.44
CA ASP A 4 3.17 -10.15 -21.81
C ASP A 4 4.64 -9.67 -21.83
N GLN A 5 5.45 -10.26 -22.71
CA GLN A 5 6.86 -9.91 -22.88
C GLN A 5 7.04 -8.41 -23.16
N ALA A 6 6.11 -7.78 -23.88
CA ALA A 6 6.16 -6.35 -24.15
C ALA A 6 6.13 -5.52 -22.85
N ILE A 7 5.27 -5.89 -21.90
CA ILE A 7 5.15 -5.22 -20.60
C ILE A 7 6.42 -5.43 -19.77
N LEU A 8 6.98 -6.65 -19.80
CA LEU A 8 8.22 -6.97 -19.10
C LEU A 8 9.40 -6.13 -19.63
N HIS A 9 9.52 -5.99 -20.95
CA HIS A 9 10.59 -5.16 -21.54
C HIS A 9 10.42 -3.68 -21.25
N ILE A 10 9.19 -3.14 -21.25
CA ILE A 10 8.91 -1.74 -20.87
C ILE A 10 9.36 -1.49 -19.43
N ARG A 11 9.00 -2.39 -18.49
CA ARG A 11 9.41 -2.28 -17.09
C ARG A 11 10.92 -2.41 -16.91
N LYS A 12 11.58 -3.34 -17.61
CA LYS A 12 13.05 -3.50 -17.59
C LYS A 12 13.78 -2.24 -18.11
N ARG A 13 13.16 -1.48 -19.00
CA ARG A 13 13.68 -0.20 -19.50
C ARG A 13 13.41 0.99 -18.55
N GLY A 14 12.85 0.75 -17.37
CA GLY A 14 12.51 1.79 -16.39
C GLY A 14 11.30 2.64 -16.77
N LEU A 15 10.54 2.24 -17.79
CA LEU A 15 9.35 2.94 -18.24
C LEU A 15 8.11 2.34 -17.58
N THR A 16 7.12 3.19 -17.28
CA THR A 16 5.84 2.75 -16.71
C THR A 16 4.87 2.39 -17.85
N PRO A 17 4.39 1.13 -17.94
CA PRO A 17 3.37 0.72 -18.91
C PRO A 17 2.08 1.53 -18.79
N GLU A 18 1.33 1.64 -19.88
CA GLU A 18 0.08 2.41 -19.92
C GLU A 18 -0.97 1.87 -18.93
N VAL A 19 -1.04 0.55 -18.76
CA VAL A 19 -1.90 -0.10 -17.76
C VAL A 19 -1.55 0.35 -16.34
N ASP A 20 -0.25 0.49 -16.04
CA ASP A 20 0.20 0.91 -14.71
C ASP A 20 -0.07 2.41 -14.49
N LYS A 21 0.05 3.26 -15.53
CA LYS A 21 -0.36 4.66 -15.49
C LYS A 21 -1.86 4.82 -15.26
N ALA A 22 -2.70 4.03 -15.94
CA ALA A 22 -4.14 4.06 -15.77
C ALA A 22 -4.54 3.71 -14.33
N LYS A 23 -3.94 2.66 -13.75
CA LYS A 23 -4.13 2.30 -12.33
C LYS A 23 -3.74 3.44 -11.38
N ILE A 24 -2.59 4.09 -11.61
CA ILE A 24 -2.15 5.23 -10.79
C ILE A 24 -3.15 6.39 -10.89
N LYS A 25 -3.63 6.70 -12.10
CA LYS A 25 -4.61 7.77 -12.33
C LYS A 25 -5.90 7.52 -11.54
N GLU A 26 -6.45 6.30 -11.60
CA GLU A 26 -7.64 5.93 -10.81
C GLU A 26 -7.41 6.10 -9.31
N ILE A 27 -6.25 5.69 -8.81
CA ILE A 27 -5.89 5.84 -7.38
C ILE A 27 -5.85 7.33 -7.00
N VAL A 28 -5.23 8.17 -7.84
CA VAL A 28 -5.15 9.62 -7.58
C VAL A 28 -6.54 10.26 -7.60
N GLU A 29 -7.41 9.87 -8.52
CA GLU A 29 -8.80 10.32 -8.57
C GLU A 29 -9.58 9.90 -7.30
N GLU A 30 -9.40 8.67 -6.83
CA GLU A 30 -9.99 8.20 -5.58
C GLU A 30 -9.49 9.01 -4.37
N PHE A 31 -8.20 9.34 -4.31
CA PHE A 31 -7.67 10.21 -3.26
C PHE A 31 -8.30 11.61 -3.29
N LYS A 32 -8.54 12.17 -4.50
CA LYS A 32 -9.21 13.47 -4.66
C LYS A 32 -10.67 13.38 -4.20
N ASP A 33 -11.39 12.35 -4.62
CA ASP A 33 -12.79 12.12 -4.22
C ASP A 33 -12.92 11.92 -2.70
N THR A 34 -12.00 11.16 -2.10
CA THR A 34 -11.96 10.97 -0.63
C THR A 34 -11.69 12.28 0.10
N ARG A 35 -10.75 13.12 -0.38
CA ARG A 35 -10.50 14.46 0.18
C ARG A 35 -11.69 15.41 0.01
N ALA A 36 -12.46 15.24 -1.06
CA ALA A 36 -13.69 15.99 -1.31
C ALA A 36 -14.89 15.46 -0.52
N GLY A 37 -14.71 14.44 0.35
CA GLY A 37 -15.77 13.86 1.16
C GLY A 37 -16.73 12.94 0.42
N LYS A 38 -16.40 12.54 -0.83
CA LYS A 38 -17.20 11.57 -1.58
C LYS A 38 -16.91 10.15 -1.09
N PRO A 39 -17.92 9.26 -1.06
CA PRO A 39 -17.71 7.87 -0.67
C PRO A 39 -16.78 7.16 -1.66
N ALA A 40 -15.84 6.37 -1.12
CA ALA A 40 -14.98 5.52 -1.94
C ALA A 40 -15.83 4.54 -2.77
N LYS A 41 -15.47 4.37 -4.04
CA LYS A 41 -16.16 3.41 -4.93
C LYS A 41 -16.02 2.02 -4.34
N ALA A 42 -17.16 1.34 -4.14
CA ALA A 42 -17.17 -0.04 -3.68
C ALA A 42 -16.46 -0.93 -4.70
N LYS A 43 -15.53 -1.77 -4.25
CA LYS A 43 -14.80 -2.74 -5.08
C LYS A 43 -15.11 -4.15 -4.60
N PRO A 44 -16.18 -4.77 -5.14
CA PRO A 44 -16.61 -6.10 -4.68
C PRO A 44 -15.52 -7.17 -4.81
N TRP A 45 -14.63 -7.06 -5.81
CA TRP A 45 -13.54 -8.00 -5.99
C TRP A 45 -12.45 -7.90 -4.92
N GLU A 46 -12.17 -6.71 -4.38
CA GLU A 46 -11.22 -6.55 -3.27
C GLU A 46 -11.75 -7.22 -2.01
N LYS A 47 -13.05 -7.01 -1.73
CA LYS A 47 -13.72 -7.71 -0.63
C LYS A 47 -13.68 -9.22 -0.83
N LYS A 48 -13.95 -9.72 -2.04
CA LYS A 48 -13.85 -11.15 -2.37
C LYS A 48 -12.44 -11.71 -2.17
N ILE A 49 -11.39 -10.97 -2.58
CA ILE A 49 -9.99 -11.38 -2.36
C ILE A 49 -9.68 -11.46 -0.87
N GLN A 50 -10.08 -10.46 -0.09
CA GLN A 50 -9.90 -10.47 1.37
C GLN A 50 -10.63 -11.63 2.03
N THR A 51 -11.91 -11.82 1.70
CA THR A 51 -12.71 -12.94 2.21
C THR A 51 -12.04 -14.27 1.89
N ARG A 52 -11.59 -14.47 0.65
CA ARG A 52 -10.92 -15.70 0.25
C ARG A 52 -9.61 -15.93 1.00
N GLN A 53 -8.80 -14.89 1.18
CA GLN A 53 -7.56 -15.00 1.96
C GLN A 53 -7.84 -15.31 3.43
N GLN A 54 -8.87 -14.72 4.02
CA GLN A 54 -9.30 -15.02 5.39
C GLN A 54 -9.76 -16.48 5.53
N GLU A 55 -10.55 -16.98 4.60
CA GLU A 55 -10.98 -18.39 4.57
C GLU A 55 -9.78 -19.33 4.53
N VAL A 56 -8.82 -19.06 3.65
CA VAL A 56 -7.60 -19.88 3.53
C VAL A 56 -6.81 -19.86 4.83
N ARG A 57 -6.55 -18.68 5.43
CA ARG A 57 -5.82 -18.58 6.70
C ARG A 57 -6.54 -19.31 7.83
N LYS A 58 -7.87 -19.20 7.90
CA LYS A 58 -8.69 -19.95 8.88
C LYS A 58 -8.57 -21.46 8.67
N GLY A 59 -8.58 -21.93 7.43
CA GLY A 59 -8.39 -23.34 7.10
C GLY A 59 -7.05 -23.89 7.61
N TRP A 60 -5.96 -23.16 7.36
CA TRP A 60 -4.63 -23.54 7.88
C TRP A 60 -4.58 -23.57 9.41
N LEU A 61 -5.19 -22.59 10.08
CA LEU A 61 -5.25 -22.56 11.55
C LEU A 61 -6.10 -23.69 12.12
N SER A 62 -7.23 -24.02 11.48
CA SER A 62 -8.06 -25.17 11.88
C SER A 62 -7.27 -26.48 11.76
N ALA A 63 -6.58 -26.69 10.64
CA ALA A 63 -5.74 -27.86 10.45
C ALA A 63 -4.59 -27.93 11.48
N ALA A 64 -3.97 -26.80 11.80
CA ALA A 64 -2.95 -26.75 12.86
C ALA A 64 -3.53 -27.09 14.24
N GLN A 65 -4.76 -26.66 14.55
CA GLN A 65 -5.42 -27.01 15.81
C GLN A 65 -5.68 -28.52 15.90
N GLU A 66 -6.16 -29.13 14.81
CA GLU A 66 -6.37 -30.58 14.72
C GLU A 66 -5.06 -31.35 14.92
N LEU A 67 -3.98 -30.93 14.25
CA LEU A 67 -2.65 -31.52 14.41
C LEU A 67 -2.10 -31.38 15.84
N ASN A 68 -2.38 -30.26 16.50
CA ASN A 68 -1.91 -30.05 17.88
C ASN A 68 -2.62 -30.94 18.91
N GLN A 69 -3.82 -31.45 18.59
CA GLN A 69 -4.57 -32.39 19.43
C GLN A 69 -4.07 -33.83 19.30
N SER A 70 -3.25 -34.13 18.28
CA SER A 70 -2.62 -35.43 18.11
C SER A 70 -1.66 -35.74 19.26
N SER A 71 -1.47 -37.04 19.55
CA SER A 71 -0.50 -37.50 20.55
C SER A 71 0.92 -37.53 19.99
N GLU A 72 1.08 -37.48 18.67
CA GLU A 72 2.35 -37.55 17.98
C GLU A 72 3.15 -36.24 18.13
N PRO A 73 4.42 -36.30 18.60
CA PRO A 73 5.27 -35.11 18.72
C PRO A 73 5.52 -34.41 17.37
N GLY A 74 5.53 -35.17 16.27
CA GLY A 74 5.69 -34.64 14.92
C GLY A 74 4.55 -33.72 14.49
N ASP A 75 3.31 -34.10 14.82
CA ASP A 75 2.11 -33.32 14.48
C ASP A 75 2.06 -32.01 15.27
N LYS A 76 2.46 -32.04 16.55
CA LYS A 76 2.55 -30.82 17.39
C LYS A 76 3.59 -29.84 16.87
N LYS A 77 4.74 -30.34 16.40
CA LYS A 77 5.76 -29.49 15.76
C LYS A 77 5.22 -28.87 14.48
N LEU A 78 4.59 -29.67 13.62
CA LEU A 78 3.99 -29.19 12.38
C LEU A 78 2.91 -28.14 12.64
N ALA A 79 2.06 -28.35 13.65
CA ALA A 79 1.06 -27.37 14.07
C ALA A 79 1.69 -26.02 14.43
N ALA A 80 2.78 -26.03 15.21
CA ALA A 80 3.51 -24.82 15.58
C ALA A 80 4.10 -24.10 14.35
N ASP A 81 4.67 -24.86 13.41
CA ASP A 81 5.23 -24.32 12.17
C ASP A 81 4.14 -23.69 11.28
N VAL A 82 2.98 -24.32 11.16
CA VAL A 82 1.83 -23.78 10.41
C VAL A 82 1.32 -22.48 11.04
N VAL A 83 1.20 -22.43 12.37
CA VAL A 83 0.79 -21.20 13.08
C VAL A 83 1.80 -20.08 12.85
N ASN A 84 3.11 -20.38 12.98
CA ASN A 84 4.16 -19.41 12.72
C ASN A 84 4.12 -18.91 11.27
N PHE A 85 3.96 -19.81 10.30
CA PHE A 85 3.82 -19.45 8.90
C PHE A 85 2.65 -18.49 8.66
N VAL A 86 1.46 -18.80 9.17
CA VAL A 86 0.28 -17.93 9.04
C VAL A 86 0.50 -16.56 9.70
N ASN A 87 1.18 -16.52 10.85
CA ASN A 87 1.50 -15.28 11.57
C ASN A 87 2.53 -14.40 10.83
N THR A 88 3.48 -15.01 10.12
CA THR A 88 4.48 -14.29 9.31
C THR A 88 3.93 -13.79 7.97
N MET A 89 2.70 -14.17 7.59
CA MET A 89 2.12 -13.69 6.34
C MET A 89 1.92 -12.17 6.37
N PRO A 90 2.25 -11.46 5.27
CA PRO A 90 2.03 -10.03 5.19
C PRO A 90 0.53 -9.70 5.37
N PRO A 91 0.20 -8.46 5.80
CA PRO A 91 -1.18 -8.02 5.84
C PRO A 91 -1.84 -8.20 4.47
N MET A 92 -3.17 -8.34 4.43
CA MET A 92 -3.96 -8.53 3.20
C MET A 92 -3.98 -7.26 2.33
N ALA A 93 -2.80 -6.77 1.95
CA ALA A 93 -2.62 -5.71 0.99
C ALA A 93 -2.73 -6.32 -0.41
N THR A 94 -3.66 -5.79 -1.21
CA THR A 94 -3.71 -6.09 -2.64
C THR A 94 -2.65 -5.24 -3.36
N GLU A 95 -2.31 -5.59 -4.59
CA GLU A 95 -1.44 -4.76 -5.45
C GLU A 95 -1.89 -3.29 -5.47
N ARG A 96 -3.20 -3.05 -5.46
CA ARG A 96 -3.78 -1.70 -5.40
C ARG A 96 -3.49 -1.00 -4.07
N HIS A 97 -3.56 -1.71 -2.93
CA HIS A 97 -3.21 -1.12 -1.62
C HIS A 97 -1.73 -0.72 -1.56
N GLU A 98 -0.85 -1.54 -2.11
CA GLU A 98 0.58 -1.23 -2.20
C GLU A 98 0.84 -0.03 -3.13
N MET A 99 0.18 0.00 -4.30
CA MET A 99 0.23 1.15 -5.21
C MET A 99 -0.33 2.42 -4.56
N ALA A 100 -1.45 2.33 -3.85
CA ALA A 100 -2.06 3.47 -3.16
C ALA A 100 -1.14 4.03 -2.06
N LYS A 101 -0.46 3.14 -1.31
CA LYS A 101 0.57 3.53 -0.34
C LYS A 101 1.77 4.20 -1.01
N ALA A 102 2.25 3.64 -2.12
CA ALA A 102 3.36 4.23 -2.86
C ALA A 102 3.00 5.61 -3.45
N VAL A 103 1.78 5.76 -3.97
CA VAL A 103 1.26 7.04 -4.47
C VAL A 103 1.13 8.04 -3.32
N SER A 104 0.54 7.66 -2.19
CA SER A 104 0.41 8.58 -1.04
C SER A 104 1.75 9.01 -0.47
N GLN A 105 2.74 8.10 -0.38
CA GLN A 105 4.11 8.42 0.02
C GLN A 105 4.77 9.40 -0.96
N LYS A 106 4.63 9.17 -2.28
CA LYS A 106 5.15 10.09 -3.30
C LYS A 106 4.50 11.47 -3.19
N LEU A 107 3.17 11.55 -3.04
CA LEU A 107 2.46 12.81 -2.84
C LEU A 107 2.89 13.53 -1.55
N ALA A 108 3.11 12.79 -0.46
CA ALA A 108 3.60 13.36 0.81
C ALA A 108 5.03 13.89 0.67
N SER A 109 5.93 13.17 0.00
CA SER A 109 7.32 13.61 -0.26
C SER A 109 7.42 14.80 -1.22
N GLN A 110 6.40 15.01 -2.06
CA GLN A 110 6.32 16.14 -2.99
C GLN A 110 5.70 17.39 -2.37
N GLN A 111 5.17 17.34 -1.14
CA GLN A 111 4.70 18.53 -0.45
C GLN A 111 5.93 19.33 0.03
N PRO A 112 6.23 20.50 -0.56
CA PRO A 112 7.32 21.33 -0.06
C PRO A 112 6.90 21.83 1.32
N GLY A 113 7.75 21.62 2.32
CA GLY A 113 7.62 22.29 3.60
C GLY A 113 7.41 23.78 3.36
N LYS A 114 6.29 24.28 3.88
CA LYS A 114 5.93 25.69 3.98
C LYS A 114 7.10 26.41 4.67
N LYS A 115 8.03 27.01 3.90
CA LYS A 115 9.02 27.95 4.44
C LYS A 115 8.23 29.14 5.00
N GLN A 116 8.08 29.16 6.32
CA GLN A 116 7.56 30.31 7.05
C GLN A 116 8.53 31.49 6.87
N ASN A 117 7.96 32.64 6.49
CA ASN A 117 8.58 33.96 6.50
C ASN A 117 9.25 34.28 7.85
N SER A 118 10.40 34.98 7.83
CA SER A 118 10.70 36.09 8.76
C SER A 118 12.02 36.80 8.45
N THR A 119 11.96 37.92 7.74
CA THR A 119 12.80 39.13 7.96
C THR A 119 12.10 40.21 7.15
N GLY A 120 11.33 41.12 7.74
CA GLY A 120 11.80 42.11 8.70
C GLY A 120 11.74 43.45 7.96
N ARG A 121 10.61 44.15 8.08
CA ARG A 121 10.52 45.57 7.75
C ARG A 121 11.47 46.30 8.69
N ASP A 122 12.49 46.96 8.16
CA ASP A 122 13.04 48.15 8.77
C ASP A 122 12.87 49.31 7.78
N ARG A 123 11.98 50.22 8.18
CA ARG A 123 11.96 51.61 7.75
C ARG A 123 12.87 52.37 8.73
N ASP A 124 13.43 53.46 8.21
CA ASP A 124 14.19 54.51 8.89
C ASP A 124 15.70 54.24 9.06
N ASN A 125 16.52 54.97 8.28
CA ASN A 125 17.27 56.08 8.87
C ASN A 125 17.86 56.98 7.78
N ASP A 126 17.91 58.27 8.11
CA ASP A 126 18.27 59.42 7.29
C ASP A 126 19.69 59.38 6.68
N GLN A 127 19.83 59.96 5.49
CA GLN A 127 21.11 60.48 4.99
C GLN A 127 20.95 61.97 4.64
N GLU A 128 21.15 62.81 5.66
CA GLU A 128 21.88 64.07 5.50
C GLU A 128 23.27 63.77 4.93
N GLU A 129 23.57 64.28 3.74
CA GLU A 129 24.84 64.93 3.36
C GLU A 129 24.90 65.09 1.84
N ARG A 130 24.55 66.29 1.35
CA ARG A 130 25.40 67.16 0.51
C ARG A 130 24.66 68.40 0.04
#